data_AF-A0A7Y9DVF8-F1
#
_entry.id   AF-A0A7Y9DVF8-F1
#
_cell.length_a   1.000
_cell.length_b   1.000
_cell.length_c   1.000
_cell.angle_alpha   90.00
_cell.angle_beta   90.00
_cell.angle_gamma   90.00
#
_symmetry.space_group_name_H-M   'P 1'
#
loop_
_entity.id
_entity.type
_entity.pdbx_description
1 polymer ?
#
loop_
_entity_poly.entity_id
_entity_poly.type
_entity_poly.pdbx_seq_one_letter_code
_entity_poly.pdbx_strand_id
1 'polypeptide(L)'
;MAASSSLPRAGGYRRRHLLPMALLVIVLAVASILTWVVVFVNSTATSVTSCNAPPSGGGTVEARTALDQTAAAAPSAVAVRVLNGAGQRGQAQLAAVELGELGMPEAAQPDNDPLYPAQDLSCVGQIRYGPDGASAARTLSLVVPCAELVDDGRQGATVDLALGSDFRDITPGAGVNDALKALARGNESGQAVPGTDPASLSTLRDVDCSQ
;
A
#
# COMPACT_ATOMS: atom_id res chain seq x y z
N MET A 1 76.33 -4.53 50.07
CA MET A 1 75.10 -3.94 50.63
C MET A 1 74.34 -3.29 49.50
N ALA A 2 73.08 -3.67 49.31
CA ALA A 2 72.22 -3.28 48.20
C ALA A 2 71.69 -1.85 48.35
N ALA A 3 71.40 -1.19 47.23
CA ALA A 3 70.38 -0.14 47.16
C ALA A 3 69.79 -0.10 45.74
N SER A 4 68.57 -0.63 45.63
CA SER A 4 67.75 -0.69 44.43
C SER A 4 67.25 0.69 44.02
N SER A 5 67.33 0.99 42.73
CA SER A 5 66.86 2.23 42.10
C SER A 5 65.34 2.27 41.99
N SER A 6 64.77 3.42 42.37
CA SER A 6 63.34 3.73 42.43
C SER A 6 62.72 3.91 41.03
N LEU A 7 61.58 3.28 40.77
CA LEU A 7 60.76 3.51 39.57
C LEU A 7 60.04 4.88 39.61
N PRO A 8 59.84 5.56 38.47
CA PRO A 8 59.09 6.81 38.41
C PRO A 8 57.59 6.57 38.53
N ARG A 9 56.91 7.48 39.25
CA ARG A 9 55.48 7.45 39.55
C ARG A 9 54.68 8.01 38.37
N ALA A 10 53.69 7.26 37.88
CA ALA A 10 52.78 7.72 36.83
C ALA A 10 51.95 8.93 37.29
N GLY A 11 52.01 10.02 36.52
CA GLY A 11 51.24 11.24 36.77
C GLY A 11 49.75 11.03 36.51
N GLY A 12 48.93 11.26 37.54
CA GLY A 12 47.48 11.13 37.47
C GLY A 12 46.84 12.18 36.56
N TYR A 13 46.06 11.72 35.58
CA TYR A 13 45.26 12.56 34.69
C TYR A 13 44.21 13.34 35.52
N ARG A 14 44.35 14.66 35.61
CA ARG A 14 43.48 15.56 36.40
C ARG A 14 42.07 15.62 35.78
N ARG A 15 41.16 14.83 36.33
CA ARG A 15 39.70 14.83 36.05
C ARG A 15 39.00 16.12 36.54
N ARG A 16 39.22 17.27 35.89
CA ARG A 16 38.55 18.53 36.27
C ARG A 16 37.49 19.04 35.29
N HIS A 17 37.44 18.50 34.06
CA HIS A 17 36.48 18.94 33.03
C HIS A 17 35.53 17.84 32.52
N LEU A 18 35.53 16.66 33.15
CA LEU A 18 34.68 15.53 32.72
C LEU A 18 33.19 15.75 33.08
N LEU A 19 32.91 16.43 34.19
CA LEU A 19 31.55 16.77 34.62
C LEU A 19 30.82 17.72 33.66
N PRO A 20 31.39 18.87 33.24
CA PRO A 20 30.71 19.74 32.28
C PRO A 20 30.58 19.11 30.89
N MET A 21 31.57 18.31 30.45
CA MET A 21 31.49 17.53 29.22
C MET A 21 30.36 16.49 29.27
N ALA A 22 30.23 15.76 30.38
CA ALA A 22 29.17 14.78 30.56
C ALA A 22 27.77 15.43 30.56
N LEU A 23 27.60 16.58 31.21
CA LEU A 23 26.34 17.34 31.17
C LEU A 23 25.97 17.78 29.75
N LEU A 24 26.93 18.31 29.00
CA LEU A 24 26.70 18.73 27.61
C LEU A 24 26.31 17.54 26.72
N VAL A 25 26.98 16.39 26.87
CA VAL A 25 26.63 15.17 26.13
C VAL A 25 25.22 14.69 26.49
N ILE A 26 24.83 14.73 27.77
CA ILE A 26 23.48 14.37 28.20
C ILE A 26 22.43 15.30 27.58
N VAL A 27 22.67 16.61 27.57
CA VAL A 27 21.75 17.59 26.96
C VAL A 27 21.60 17.34 25.47
N LEU A 28 22.70 17.08 24.75
CA LEU A 28 22.67 16.76 23.32
C LEU A 28 21.96 15.43 23.05
N ALA A 29 22.17 14.41 23.88
CA ALA A 29 21.48 13.13 23.76
C ALA A 29 19.97 13.29 23.98
N VAL A 30 19.55 14.05 24.99
CA VAL A 30 18.14 14.35 25.25
C VAL A 30 17.53 15.14 24.09
N ALA A 31 18.19 16.17 23.58
CA ALA A 31 17.70 16.95 22.45
C ALA A 31 17.54 16.09 21.18
N SER A 32 18.50 15.18 20.92
CA SER A 32 18.42 14.21 19.83
C SER A 32 17.24 13.26 20.02
N ILE A 33 17.10 12.64 21.20
CA ILE A 33 15.98 11.74 21.51
C ILE A 33 14.65 12.45 21.35
N LEU A 34 14.50 13.68 21.87
CA LEU A 34 13.28 14.48 21.72
C LEU A 34 12.97 14.76 20.26
N THR A 35 13.97 15.10 19.45
CA THR A 35 13.79 15.33 18.01
C THR A 35 13.30 14.05 17.32
N TRP A 36 13.94 12.91 17.60
CA TRP A 36 13.51 11.62 17.06
C TRP A 36 12.11 11.23 17.53
N VAL A 37 11.77 11.44 18.80
CA VAL A 37 10.42 11.18 19.34
C VAL A 37 9.39 12.06 18.64
N VAL A 38 9.66 13.35 18.43
CA VAL A 38 8.75 14.24 17.70
C VAL A 38 8.57 13.77 16.25
N VAL A 39 9.65 13.36 15.58
CA VAL A 39 9.56 12.79 14.22
C VAL A 39 8.71 11.52 14.23
N PHE A 40 8.95 10.58 15.13
CA PHE A 40 8.21 9.31 15.19
C PHE A 40 6.75 9.46 15.65
N VAL A 41 6.45 10.42 16.52
CA VAL A 41 5.06 10.69 16.97
C VAL A 41 4.29 11.49 15.93
N ASN A 42 4.95 12.39 15.18
CA ASN A 42 4.34 13.13 14.08
C ASN A 42 4.26 12.34 12.78
N SER A 43 5.06 11.28 12.64
CA SER A 43 4.79 10.20 11.69
C SER A 43 3.55 9.47 12.19
N THR A 44 2.38 10.00 11.88
CA THR A 44 1.16 9.19 11.91
C THR A 44 1.48 7.93 11.13
N ALA A 45 1.43 6.76 11.76
CA ALA A 45 1.30 5.51 11.05
C ALA A 45 -0.08 5.57 10.37
N THR A 46 -0.17 6.33 9.28
CA THR A 46 -1.32 6.33 8.40
C THR A 46 -1.39 4.90 7.91
N SER A 47 -2.46 4.19 8.23
CA SER A 47 -2.71 2.89 7.63
C SER A 47 -2.58 3.07 6.13
N VAL A 48 -1.60 2.42 5.49
CA VAL A 48 -1.38 2.54 4.03
C VAL A 48 -2.62 2.08 3.23
N THR A 49 -3.57 1.43 3.90
CA THR A 49 -4.88 1.00 3.40
C THR A 49 -6.00 2.03 3.49
N SER A 50 -5.87 3.09 4.30
CA SER A 50 -6.88 4.15 4.38
C SER A 50 -6.32 5.40 3.74
N CYS A 51 -7.00 5.91 2.72
CA CYS A 51 -6.55 7.09 2.01
C CYS A 51 -6.96 8.37 2.74
N ASN A 52 -6.34 9.49 2.38
CA ASN A 52 -6.87 10.78 2.75
C ASN A 52 -8.29 10.96 2.18
N ALA A 53 -9.14 11.69 2.90
CA ALA A 53 -10.54 11.82 2.55
C ALA A 53 -10.68 12.30 1.10
N PRO A 54 -11.47 11.59 0.27
CA PRO A 54 -11.64 11.98 -1.11
C PRO A 54 -12.22 13.39 -1.19
N PRO A 55 -11.78 14.21 -2.16
CA PRO A 55 -12.40 15.49 -2.41
C PRO A 55 -13.89 15.31 -2.76
N SER A 56 -14.67 16.37 -2.58
CA SER A 56 -16.11 16.35 -2.83
C SER A 56 -16.46 15.72 -4.18
N GLY A 57 -17.28 14.67 -4.16
CA GLY A 57 -17.68 13.92 -5.37
C GLY A 57 -16.84 12.67 -5.66
N GLY A 58 -15.88 12.32 -4.80
CA GLY A 58 -15.05 11.12 -4.96
C GLY A 58 -15.66 9.79 -4.50
N GLY A 59 -16.92 9.77 -4.09
CA GLY A 59 -17.63 8.56 -3.65
C GLY A 59 -17.60 8.30 -2.14
N THR A 60 -18.10 7.15 -1.75
CA THR A 60 -18.17 6.66 -0.36
C THR A 60 -17.12 5.58 -0.15
N VAL A 61 -16.28 5.75 0.87
CA VAL A 61 -15.31 4.73 1.28
C VAL A 61 -16.04 3.56 1.91
N GLU A 62 -15.77 2.37 1.40
CA GLU A 62 -16.36 1.12 1.85
C GLU A 62 -15.37 0.30 2.69
N ALA A 63 -15.91 -0.57 3.55
CA ALA A 63 -15.08 -1.51 4.29
C ALA A 63 -14.34 -2.45 3.32
N ARG A 64 -13.11 -2.85 3.64
CA ARG A 64 -12.34 -3.82 2.82
C ARG A 64 -13.13 -5.09 2.49
N THR A 65 -14.04 -5.51 3.39
CA THR A 65 -14.86 -6.72 3.25
C THR A 65 -16.16 -6.52 2.47
N ALA A 66 -16.47 -5.30 1.99
CA ALA A 66 -17.74 -4.97 1.34
C ALA A 66 -18.06 -5.88 0.15
N LEU A 67 -17.04 -6.31 -0.60
CA LEU A 67 -17.19 -7.18 -1.77
C LEU A 67 -17.04 -8.68 -1.48
N ASP A 68 -16.94 -9.12 -0.22
CA ASP A 68 -16.68 -10.54 0.12
C ASP A 68 -17.79 -11.51 -0.27
N GLN A 69 -19.01 -11.01 -0.36
CA GLN A 69 -20.15 -11.80 -0.83
C GLN A 69 -20.41 -11.63 -2.33
N THR A 70 -19.62 -10.79 -3.01
CA THR A 70 -19.75 -10.51 -4.44
C THR A 70 -19.01 -11.57 -5.24
N ALA A 71 -19.64 -12.08 -6.30
CA ALA A 71 -18.97 -12.96 -7.24
C ALA A 71 -17.90 -12.19 -8.02
N ALA A 72 -16.69 -12.76 -8.10
CA ALA A 72 -15.60 -12.18 -8.89
C ALA A 72 -15.85 -12.39 -10.38
N ALA A 73 -15.61 -11.35 -11.18
CA ALA A 73 -15.59 -11.46 -12.63
C ALA A 73 -14.33 -12.20 -13.12
N ALA A 74 -14.41 -12.83 -14.29
CA ALA A 74 -13.19 -13.32 -14.94
C ALA A 74 -12.26 -12.16 -15.31
N PRO A 75 -10.92 -12.34 -15.26
CA PRO A 75 -9.97 -11.27 -15.53
C PRO A 75 -10.24 -10.53 -16.85
N SER A 76 -10.59 -11.26 -17.92
CA SER A 76 -10.90 -10.70 -19.24
C SER A 76 -12.15 -9.81 -19.29
N ALA A 77 -13.03 -9.90 -18.28
CA ALA A 77 -14.20 -9.06 -18.12
C ALA A 77 -13.95 -7.85 -17.19
N VAL A 78 -12.76 -7.73 -16.60
CA VAL A 78 -12.37 -6.63 -15.71
C VAL A 78 -11.73 -5.51 -16.53
N ALA A 79 -12.55 -4.56 -17.00
CA ALA A 79 -12.05 -3.38 -17.69
C ALA A 79 -11.58 -2.34 -16.68
N VAL A 80 -10.25 -2.13 -16.58
CA VAL A 80 -9.64 -1.24 -15.58
C VAL A 80 -9.10 0.03 -16.23
N ARG A 81 -9.43 1.19 -15.65
CA ARG A 81 -8.75 2.46 -15.96
C ARG A 81 -7.77 2.78 -14.82
N VAL A 82 -6.48 2.83 -15.15
CA VAL A 82 -5.44 3.12 -14.14
C VAL A 82 -5.17 4.62 -14.10
N LEU A 83 -5.19 5.19 -12.90
CA LEU A 83 -5.05 6.62 -12.64
C LEU A 83 -3.86 6.88 -11.69
N ASN A 84 -3.06 7.90 -11.97
CA ASN A 84 -1.95 8.32 -11.11
C ASN A 84 -2.39 9.43 -10.15
N GLY A 85 -2.54 9.09 -8.86
CA GLY A 85 -2.92 10.03 -7.81
C GLY A 85 -1.76 10.59 -6.99
N ALA A 86 -0.52 10.13 -7.18
CA ALA A 86 0.62 10.47 -6.30
C ALA A 86 1.88 10.99 -7.04
N GLY A 87 1.76 11.28 -8.34
CA GLY A 87 2.78 12.01 -9.10
C GLY A 87 4.02 11.19 -9.49
N GLN A 88 3.99 9.88 -9.26
CA GLN A 88 5.06 8.98 -9.71
C GLN A 88 4.97 8.80 -11.24
N ARG A 89 5.94 9.34 -11.97
CA ARG A 89 5.93 9.30 -13.43
C ARG A 89 5.98 7.87 -13.96
N GLY A 90 5.08 7.55 -14.89
CA GLY A 90 5.01 6.24 -15.55
C GLY A 90 4.41 5.11 -14.71
N GLN A 91 4.08 5.35 -13.44
CA GLN A 91 3.55 4.32 -12.54
C GLN A 91 2.21 3.74 -13.02
N ALA A 92 1.30 4.61 -13.49
CA ALA A 92 0.01 4.17 -14.04
C ALA A 92 0.18 3.33 -15.31
N GLN A 93 1.17 3.64 -16.16
CA GLN A 93 1.45 2.86 -17.35
C GLN A 93 2.02 1.48 -17.00
N LEU A 94 2.92 1.41 -16.02
CA LEU A 94 3.48 0.15 -15.56
C LEU A 94 2.41 -0.75 -14.95
N ALA A 95 1.61 -0.22 -14.03
CA ALA A 95 0.52 -0.96 -13.40
C ALA A 95 -0.52 -1.45 -14.43
N ALA A 96 -0.82 -0.66 -15.47
CA ALA A 96 -1.71 -1.09 -16.53
C ALA A 96 -1.15 -2.28 -17.34
N VAL A 97 0.16 -2.29 -17.61
CA VAL A 97 0.84 -3.43 -18.24
C VAL A 97 0.77 -4.67 -17.34
N GLU A 98 1.07 -4.54 -16.05
CA GLU A 98 1.00 -5.64 -15.08
C GLU A 98 -0.41 -6.24 -14.99
N LEU A 99 -1.45 -5.40 -14.97
CA LEU A 99 -2.84 -5.85 -15.02
C LEU A 99 -3.17 -6.57 -16.34
N GLY A 100 -2.63 -6.07 -17.46
CA GLY A 100 -2.76 -6.72 -18.77
C GLY A 100 -2.14 -8.12 -18.80
N GLU A 101 -0.98 -8.31 -18.16
CA GLU A 101 -0.33 -9.62 -18.02
C GLU A 101 -1.16 -10.60 -17.17
N LEU A 102 -1.97 -10.08 -16.24
CA LEU A 102 -2.95 -10.85 -15.47
C LEU A 102 -4.28 -11.09 -16.22
N GLY A 103 -4.38 -10.61 -17.46
CA GLY A 103 -5.54 -10.79 -18.33
C GLY A 103 -6.65 -9.77 -18.14
N MET A 104 -6.40 -8.65 -17.43
CA MET A 104 -7.36 -7.57 -17.24
C MET A 104 -7.11 -6.45 -18.27
N PRO A 105 -8.04 -6.22 -19.23
CA PRO A 105 -7.83 -5.22 -20.27
C PRO A 105 -7.91 -3.78 -19.75
N GLU A 106 -7.14 -2.90 -20.38
CA GLU A 106 -7.25 -1.44 -20.18
C GLU A 106 -8.59 -0.93 -20.71
N ALA A 107 -9.37 -0.27 -19.85
CA ALA A 107 -10.61 0.40 -20.24
C ALA A 107 -10.35 1.76 -20.94
N ALA A 108 -9.24 2.40 -20.61
CA ALA A 108 -8.78 3.66 -21.18
C ALA A 108 -7.26 3.77 -20.97
N GLN A 109 -6.62 4.68 -21.71
CA GLN A 109 -5.20 4.94 -21.51
C GLN A 109 -4.92 5.42 -20.09
N PRO A 110 -3.82 4.96 -19.46
CA PRO A 110 -3.41 5.41 -18.15
C PRO A 110 -3.16 6.94 -18.12
N ASP A 111 -3.69 7.62 -17.10
CA ASP A 111 -3.63 9.08 -17.00
C ASP A 111 -3.47 9.54 -15.54
N ASN A 112 -3.35 10.84 -15.29
CA ASN A 112 -3.40 11.42 -13.94
C ASN A 112 -4.82 11.38 -13.38
N ASP A 113 -4.92 11.20 -12.07
CA ASP A 113 -6.21 11.16 -11.38
C ASP A 113 -6.84 12.55 -11.30
N PRO A 114 -8.00 12.79 -11.94
CA PRO A 114 -8.68 14.08 -11.89
C PRO A 114 -9.22 14.43 -10.49
N LEU A 115 -9.42 13.43 -9.62
CA LEU A 115 -9.81 13.68 -8.23
C LEU A 115 -8.64 14.16 -7.37
N TYR A 116 -7.40 13.86 -7.74
CA TYR A 116 -6.19 14.28 -7.02
C TYR A 116 -5.29 15.11 -7.93
N PRO A 117 -5.72 16.33 -8.34
CA PRO A 117 -4.95 17.17 -9.26
C PRO A 117 -3.63 17.66 -8.65
N ALA A 118 -3.54 17.72 -7.32
CA ALA A 118 -2.32 18.04 -6.59
C ALA A 118 -1.39 16.82 -6.43
N GLN A 119 -1.82 15.63 -6.89
CA GLN A 119 -1.08 14.37 -6.81
C GLN A 119 -0.72 13.99 -5.36
N ASP A 120 -1.69 14.12 -4.47
CA ASP A 120 -1.58 13.96 -3.03
C ASP A 120 -2.46 12.81 -2.48
N LEU A 121 -2.74 11.78 -3.28
CA LEU A 121 -3.39 10.55 -2.81
C LEU A 121 -2.40 9.76 -1.92
N SER A 122 -2.65 9.76 -0.61
CA SER A 122 -1.74 9.19 0.40
C SER A 122 -2.26 7.86 0.96
N CYS A 123 -1.92 6.78 0.27
CA CYS A 123 -2.20 5.37 0.60
C CYS A 123 -1.60 4.47 -0.50
N VAL A 124 -1.89 3.17 -0.49
CA VAL A 124 -1.62 2.25 -1.62
C VAL A 124 -2.43 2.66 -2.85
N GLY A 125 -3.71 2.99 -2.68
CA GLY A 125 -4.57 3.40 -3.79
C GLY A 125 -6.04 3.16 -3.50
N GLN A 126 -6.89 3.51 -4.47
CA GLN A 126 -8.33 3.34 -4.41
C GLN A 126 -8.83 2.52 -5.60
N ILE A 127 -9.68 1.53 -5.34
CA ILE A 127 -10.51 0.88 -6.34
C ILE A 127 -11.86 1.59 -6.34
N ARG A 128 -12.13 2.38 -7.38
CA ARG A 128 -13.39 3.13 -7.53
C ARG A 128 -14.32 2.42 -8.50
N TYR A 129 -15.55 2.15 -8.07
CA TYR A 129 -16.51 1.38 -8.83
C TYR A 129 -17.94 1.88 -8.60
N GLY A 130 -18.82 1.50 -9.51
CA GLY A 130 -20.27 1.62 -9.34
C GLY A 130 -20.91 0.24 -9.27
N PRO A 131 -22.25 0.17 -9.13
CA PRO A 131 -22.98 -1.08 -8.90
C PRO A 131 -22.71 -2.13 -9.99
N ASP A 132 -22.66 -1.73 -11.26
CA ASP A 132 -22.41 -2.65 -12.39
C ASP A 132 -20.96 -3.16 -12.44
N GLY A 133 -20.03 -2.46 -11.79
CA GLY A 133 -18.61 -2.78 -11.72
C GLY A 133 -18.20 -3.59 -10.49
N ALA A 134 -19.12 -3.92 -9.58
CA ALA A 134 -18.81 -4.55 -8.30
C ALA A 134 -18.07 -5.90 -8.45
N SER A 135 -18.43 -6.72 -9.45
CA SER A 135 -17.76 -8.00 -9.71
C SER A 135 -16.34 -7.83 -10.27
N ALA A 136 -16.12 -6.78 -11.08
CA ALA A 136 -14.81 -6.40 -11.57
C ALA A 136 -13.92 -5.84 -10.45
N ALA A 137 -14.49 -4.98 -9.60
CA ALA A 137 -13.83 -4.45 -8.41
C ALA A 137 -13.44 -5.57 -7.43
N ARG A 138 -14.30 -6.59 -7.30
CA ARG A 138 -13.99 -7.79 -6.49
C ARG A 138 -12.75 -8.50 -7.02
N THR A 139 -12.66 -8.76 -8.32
CA THR A 139 -11.48 -9.42 -8.91
C THR A 139 -10.23 -8.56 -8.74
N LEU A 140 -10.33 -7.26 -8.99
CA LEU A 140 -9.22 -6.33 -8.79
C LEU A 140 -8.76 -6.30 -7.34
N SER A 141 -9.68 -6.36 -6.36
CA SER A 141 -9.34 -6.40 -4.93
C SER A 141 -8.53 -7.63 -4.52
N LEU A 142 -8.55 -8.73 -5.30
CA LEU A 142 -7.67 -9.88 -5.05
C LEU A 142 -6.21 -9.59 -5.42
N VAL A 143 -6.04 -8.73 -6.42
CA VAL A 143 -4.75 -8.40 -7.05
C VAL A 143 -4.08 -7.22 -6.35
N VAL A 144 -4.86 -6.24 -5.91
CA VAL A 144 -4.41 -5.10 -5.09
C VAL A 144 -5.18 -5.04 -3.76
N PRO A 145 -4.96 -6.02 -2.85
CA PRO A 145 -5.78 -6.22 -1.64
C PRO A 145 -5.67 -5.12 -0.57
N CYS A 146 -4.66 -4.27 -0.68
CA CYS A 146 -4.43 -3.15 0.22
C CYS A 146 -4.96 -1.81 -0.32
N ALA A 147 -5.58 -1.80 -1.51
CA ALA A 147 -6.29 -0.63 -2.00
C ALA A 147 -7.63 -0.46 -1.26
N GLU A 148 -8.00 0.80 -1.02
CA GLU A 148 -9.27 1.18 -0.42
C GLU A 148 -10.42 1.00 -1.43
N LEU A 149 -11.56 0.48 -0.98
CA LEU A 149 -12.74 0.34 -1.82
C LEU A 149 -13.56 1.63 -1.76
N VAL A 150 -13.96 2.14 -2.92
CA VAL A 150 -14.76 3.37 -3.02
C VAL A 150 -15.93 3.15 -3.98
N ASP A 151 -17.15 3.23 -3.47
CA ASP A 151 -18.37 3.26 -4.28
C ASP A 151 -18.68 4.71 -4.66
N ASP A 152 -18.54 5.05 -5.94
CA ASP A 152 -18.83 6.39 -6.45
C ASP A 152 -20.15 6.48 -7.23
N GLY A 153 -20.95 5.40 -7.24
CA GLY A 153 -22.27 5.36 -7.88
C GLY A 153 -22.25 5.58 -9.39
N ARG A 154 -21.08 5.47 -10.06
CA ARG A 154 -20.99 5.60 -11.52
C ARG A 154 -21.83 4.54 -12.22
N GLN A 155 -22.27 4.87 -13.43
CA GLN A 155 -22.93 3.90 -14.31
C GLN A 155 -21.89 3.12 -15.13
N GLY A 156 -22.18 1.86 -15.42
CA GLY A 156 -21.31 0.99 -16.22
C GLY A 156 -20.31 0.18 -15.39
N ALA A 157 -19.72 -0.82 -16.05
CA ALA A 157 -18.92 -1.87 -15.42
C ALA A 157 -17.41 -1.55 -15.29
N THR A 158 -16.96 -0.40 -15.78
CA THR A 158 -15.55 0.00 -15.70
C THR A 158 -15.18 0.38 -14.27
N VAL A 159 -14.03 -0.11 -13.82
CA VAL A 159 -13.45 0.20 -12.51
C VAL A 159 -12.20 1.05 -12.67
N ASP A 160 -12.00 1.99 -11.76
CA ASP A 160 -10.75 2.75 -11.71
C ASP A 160 -9.83 2.19 -10.64
N LEU A 161 -8.53 2.11 -10.96
CA LEU A 161 -7.47 1.93 -9.99
C LEU A 161 -6.68 3.23 -9.88
N ALA A 162 -6.94 4.01 -8.84
CA ALA A 162 -6.16 5.20 -8.52
C ALA A 162 -4.97 4.84 -7.63
N LEU A 163 -3.75 5.08 -8.13
CA LEU A 163 -2.51 4.73 -7.45
C LEU A 163 -2.08 5.84 -6.49
N GLY A 164 -1.85 5.48 -5.23
CA GLY A 164 -1.38 6.41 -4.20
C GLY A 164 0.14 6.36 -3.98
N SER A 165 0.62 7.18 -3.04
CA SER A 165 2.05 7.34 -2.75
C SER A 165 2.76 6.06 -2.29
N ASP A 166 2.00 5.13 -1.70
CA ASP A 166 2.51 3.88 -1.15
C ASP A 166 2.37 2.70 -2.11
N PHE A 167 1.81 2.91 -3.30
CA PHE A 167 1.80 1.90 -4.35
C PHE A 167 3.24 1.53 -4.76
N ARG A 168 3.45 0.23 -5.00
CA ARG A 168 4.74 -0.32 -5.42
C ARG A 168 4.60 -1.02 -6.76
N ASP A 169 3.89 -2.13 -6.77
CA ASP A 169 3.78 -3.05 -7.90
C ASP A 169 2.55 -3.95 -7.75
N ILE A 170 2.21 -4.66 -8.83
CA ILE A 170 1.16 -5.66 -8.86
C ILE A 170 1.78 -7.04 -9.01
N THR A 171 2.05 -7.69 -7.87
CA THR A 171 2.59 -9.06 -7.83
C THR A 171 1.70 -9.97 -6.98
N PRO A 172 0.63 -10.56 -7.55
CA PRO A 172 -0.24 -11.47 -6.81
C PRO A 172 0.49 -12.75 -6.42
N GLY A 173 0.16 -13.28 -5.23
CA GLY A 173 0.65 -14.58 -4.78
C GLY A 173 0.13 -15.74 -5.66
N ALA A 174 0.78 -16.90 -5.56
CA ALA A 174 0.42 -18.09 -6.34
C ALA A 174 -1.07 -18.47 -6.22
N GLY A 175 -1.64 -18.40 -5.01
CA GLY A 175 -3.06 -18.70 -4.79
C GLY A 175 -4.01 -17.76 -5.54
N VAL A 176 -3.70 -16.46 -5.61
CA VAL A 176 -4.47 -15.49 -6.39
C VAL A 176 -4.34 -15.78 -7.88
N ASN A 177 -3.12 -16.04 -8.37
CA ASN A 177 -2.90 -16.39 -9.78
C ASN A 177 -3.68 -17.65 -10.21
N ASP A 178 -3.74 -18.67 -9.35
CA ASP A 178 -4.51 -19.88 -9.62
C ASP A 178 -6.02 -19.60 -9.60
N ALA A 179 -6.49 -18.73 -8.71
CA ALA A 179 -7.87 -18.27 -8.69
C ALA A 179 -8.25 -17.47 -9.95
N LEU A 180 -7.39 -16.55 -10.42
CA LEU A 180 -7.62 -15.81 -11.67
C LEU A 180 -7.72 -16.76 -12.88
N LYS A 181 -6.85 -17.77 -12.96
CA LYS A 181 -6.93 -18.82 -14.00
C LYS A 181 -8.19 -19.68 -13.88
N ALA A 182 -8.64 -19.98 -12.65
CA ALA A 182 -9.88 -20.72 -12.42
C ALA A 182 -11.10 -19.90 -12.85
N LEU A 183 -11.14 -18.60 -12.53
CA LEU A 183 -12.18 -17.68 -12.98
C LEU A 183 -12.21 -17.56 -14.51
N ALA A 184 -11.05 -17.45 -15.16
CA ALA A 184 -10.96 -17.42 -16.62
C ALA A 184 -11.56 -18.68 -17.26
N ARG A 185 -11.18 -19.87 -16.78
CA ARG A 185 -11.74 -21.15 -17.26
C ARG A 185 -13.25 -21.27 -17.03
N GLY A 186 -13.73 -20.82 -15.88
CA GLY A 186 -15.16 -20.85 -15.54
C GLY A 186 -16.00 -19.98 -16.47
N ASN A 187 -15.46 -18.84 -16.90
CA ASN A 187 -16.11 -17.97 -17.87
C ASN A 187 -16.17 -18.57 -19.28
N GLU A 188 -15.13 -19.29 -19.70
CA GLU A 188 -15.11 -20.00 -20.99
C GLU A 188 -16.06 -21.20 -21.02
N SER A 189 -16.12 -21.96 -19.93
CA SER A 189 -16.94 -23.17 -19.83
C SER A 189 -18.40 -22.90 -19.45
N GLY A 190 -18.70 -21.72 -18.90
CA GLY A 190 -20.00 -21.37 -18.31
C GLY A 190 -20.33 -22.19 -17.06
N GLN A 191 -19.33 -22.80 -16.41
CA GLN A 191 -19.50 -23.69 -15.27
C GLN A 191 -18.74 -23.18 -14.05
N ALA A 192 -19.31 -23.46 -12.87
CA ALA A 192 -18.67 -23.16 -11.60
C ALA A 192 -17.38 -23.98 -11.44
N VAL A 193 -16.28 -23.30 -11.12
CA VAL A 193 -14.97 -23.94 -10.89
C VAL A 193 -14.71 -23.99 -9.38
N PRO A 194 -14.24 -25.12 -8.82
CA PRO A 194 -13.89 -25.18 -7.40
C PRO A 194 -12.85 -24.11 -7.02
N GLY A 195 -13.04 -23.48 -5.85
CA GLY A 195 -12.13 -22.45 -5.33
C GLY A 195 -12.38 -21.03 -5.85
N THR A 196 -13.36 -20.83 -6.73
CA THR A 196 -13.81 -19.48 -7.17
C THR A 196 -15.04 -18.99 -6.41
N ASP A 197 -15.45 -19.69 -5.35
CA ASP A 197 -16.56 -19.24 -4.50
C ASP A 197 -16.13 -18.04 -3.63
N PRO A 198 -17.08 -17.18 -3.20
CA PRO A 198 -16.73 -15.93 -2.51
C PRO A 198 -15.93 -16.15 -1.21
N ALA A 199 -16.14 -17.25 -0.49
CA ALA A 199 -15.44 -17.53 0.76
C ALA A 199 -13.97 -17.91 0.51
N SER A 200 -13.70 -18.79 -0.45
CA SER A 200 -12.34 -19.15 -0.88
C SER A 200 -11.55 -17.93 -1.34
N LEU A 201 -12.17 -17.06 -2.14
CA LEU A 201 -11.55 -15.83 -2.63
C LEU A 201 -11.28 -14.81 -1.51
N SER A 202 -12.14 -14.75 -0.49
CA SER A 202 -11.94 -13.85 0.66
C SER A 202 -10.68 -14.22 1.46
N THR A 203 -10.41 -15.52 1.64
CA THR A 203 -9.18 -16.00 2.29
C THR A 203 -7.93 -15.61 1.52
N LEU A 204 -7.99 -15.63 0.18
CA LEU A 204 -6.84 -15.23 -0.66
C LEU A 204 -6.54 -13.73 -0.60
N ARG A 205 -7.56 -12.91 -0.34
CA ARG A 205 -7.42 -11.46 -0.19
C ARG A 205 -6.85 -11.06 1.18
N ASP A 206 -6.98 -11.92 2.19
CA ASP A 206 -6.59 -11.59 3.55
C ASP A 206 -5.06 -11.59 3.70
N VAL A 207 -4.45 -10.44 3.39
CA VAL A 207 -3.01 -10.20 3.48
C VAL A 207 -2.71 -9.09 4.48
N ASP A 208 -1.49 -9.12 5.00
CA ASP A 208 -0.98 -8.07 5.89
C ASP A 208 -0.69 -6.80 5.08
N CYS A 209 -1.49 -5.76 5.31
CA CYS A 209 -1.35 -4.45 4.68
C CYS A 209 -0.75 -3.40 5.62
N SER A 210 0.01 -3.83 6.63
CA SER A 210 0.66 -2.93 7.60
C SER A 210 2.07 -2.48 7.21
N GLN A 211 2.59 -2.96 6.08
CA GLN A 211 3.97 -2.77 5.60
C GLN A 211 4.04 -1.89 4.37
#